data_AF-A0A0P4WI95-F1
#
_entry.id   AF-A0A0P4WI95-F1
#
_cell.length_a   1.000
_cell.length_b   1.000
_cell.length_c   1.000
_cell.angle_alpha   90.00
_cell.angle_beta   90.00
_cell.angle_gamma   90.00
#
_symmetry.space_group_name_H-M   'P 1'
#
loop_
_entity.id
_entity.type
_entity.pdbx_description
1 polymer ?
#
loop_
_entity_poly.entity_id
_entity_poly.type
_entity_poly.pdbx_seq_one_letter_code
_entity_poly.pdbx_strand_id
1 'polypeptide(L)'
;MERRSEYKPKTTAASTYFTPSSSQTLHFTPITFPPHSTPLHKTKQYNSTLRHLHSLAGARTRHTQPVRVLHGMWWTFAVILIYTYTGTLIAFLTVPRLTSLINSLEELANQKNVLWTYRAKTAHETLFATAEPPSTYNKIGQLLKDRPDLLVHTDDEGISAVLRGDTAFIKEKSWLDFAMERDYLATKQCRMAQVNQLFFSAGFGWALQERSIFLQLFNNDIS
;
A
#
# COMPACT_ATOMS: atom_id res chain seq x y z
N MET A 1 -5.07 3.78 58.25
CA MET A 1 -5.21 5.22 58.50
C MET A 1 -4.41 5.95 57.44
N GLU A 2 -5.17 6.56 56.55
CA GLU A 2 -4.72 7.41 55.45
C GLU A 2 -3.89 8.59 55.98
N ARG A 3 -2.83 8.97 55.26
CA ARG A 3 -2.27 10.31 55.37
C ARG A 3 -2.07 10.90 53.98
N ARG A 4 -3.05 11.71 53.57
CA ARG A 4 -2.87 12.86 52.66
C ARG A 4 -2.04 13.94 53.36
N SER A 5 -1.21 14.64 52.58
CA SER A 5 -1.14 16.12 52.52
C SER A 5 -0.08 16.49 51.46
N GLU A 6 -0.43 16.91 50.24
CA GLU A 6 -0.93 18.25 49.86
C GLU A 6 0.20 19.25 49.58
N TYR A 7 0.31 19.69 48.33
CA TYR A 7 0.69 21.06 48.04
C TYR A 7 -0.31 21.66 47.03
N LYS A 8 -0.97 22.72 47.48
CA LYS A 8 -2.13 23.38 46.88
C LYS A 8 -1.72 24.61 46.03
N PRO A 9 -2.62 25.09 45.16
CA PRO A 9 -2.43 26.18 44.22
C PRO A 9 -2.90 27.54 44.79
N LYS A 10 -2.58 28.65 44.11
CA LYS A 10 -3.30 29.95 44.20
C LYS A 10 -3.39 30.52 42.77
N THR A 11 -4.54 30.47 42.09
CA THR A 11 -5.73 31.34 42.18
C THR A 11 -5.52 32.75 41.61
N THR A 12 -5.95 32.90 40.34
CA THR A 12 -6.93 33.88 39.81
C THR A 12 -6.97 35.30 40.38
N ALA A 13 -6.78 36.31 39.52
CA ALA A 13 -7.84 37.27 39.13
C ALA A 13 -7.30 38.37 38.20
N ALA A 14 -8.12 38.71 37.21
CA ALA A 14 -7.91 39.75 36.21
C ALA A 14 -8.38 41.13 36.71
N SER A 15 -7.71 42.21 36.27
CA SER A 15 -8.32 43.49 35.84
C SER A 15 -7.24 44.50 35.35
N THR A 16 -7.10 44.61 34.04
CA THR A 16 -7.51 45.80 33.24
C THR A 16 -7.00 47.22 33.59
N TYR A 17 -6.03 47.68 32.75
CA TYR A 17 -5.69 49.02 32.20
C TYR A 17 -5.26 50.21 33.09
N PHE A 18 -4.06 50.77 32.79
CA PHE A 18 -3.85 52.16 32.30
C PHE A 18 -2.41 52.34 31.77
N THR A 19 -2.27 53.00 30.61
CA THR A 19 -0.99 53.37 29.95
C THR A 19 -0.34 54.58 30.65
N PRO A 20 0.97 54.86 30.47
CA PRO A 20 1.37 55.71 29.33
C PRO A 20 2.76 55.42 28.74
N SER A 21 2.93 55.91 27.51
CA SER A 21 4.21 56.36 26.95
C SER A 21 5.25 55.30 26.56
N SER A 22 5.09 54.76 25.37
CA SER A 22 5.92 55.11 24.20
C SER A 22 5.83 53.95 23.21
N SER A 23 5.28 54.27 22.04
CA SER A 23 4.85 53.35 21.02
C SER A 23 6.02 52.56 20.45
N GLN A 24 6.26 51.36 20.96
CA GLN A 24 6.96 50.33 20.19
C GLN A 24 5.91 49.38 19.64
N THR A 25 5.24 49.86 18.59
CA THR A 25 4.62 48.98 17.60
C THR A 25 5.69 48.02 17.11
N LEU A 26 5.50 46.72 17.31
CA LEU A 26 6.18 45.69 16.53
C LEU A 26 5.81 45.93 15.07
N HIS A 27 6.66 46.67 14.37
CA HIS A 27 6.60 46.76 12.92
C HIS A 27 6.88 45.36 12.40
N PHE A 28 5.81 44.67 11.99
CA PHE A 28 5.94 43.69 10.92
C PHE A 28 6.45 44.45 9.71
N THR A 29 7.77 44.49 9.54
CA THR A 29 8.32 44.84 8.24
C THR A 29 7.77 43.79 7.28
N PRO A 30 7.00 44.18 6.26
CA PRO A 30 6.67 43.23 5.22
C PRO A 30 7.98 42.65 4.72
N ILE A 31 8.04 41.34 4.56
CA ILE A 31 9.15 40.69 3.89
C ILE A 31 9.17 41.31 2.49
N THR A 32 10.06 42.28 2.27
CA THR A 32 10.38 42.78 0.95
C THR A 32 11.10 41.65 0.26
N PHE A 33 10.33 40.82 -0.43
CA PHE A 33 10.88 39.97 -1.47
C PHE A 33 11.60 40.91 -2.45
N PRO A 34 12.86 40.63 -2.81
CA PRO A 34 13.52 41.39 -3.87
C PRO A 34 12.61 41.32 -5.11
N PRO A 35 12.50 42.38 -5.91
CA PRO A 35 11.78 42.31 -7.17
C PRO A 35 12.56 41.35 -8.05
N HIS A 36 12.22 40.07 -7.98
CA HIS A 36 12.69 39.06 -8.90
C HIS A 36 11.88 39.23 -10.18
N SER A 37 12.07 40.37 -10.84
CA SER A 37 11.99 40.45 -12.28
C SER A 37 13.15 39.62 -12.85
N THR A 38 13.08 38.30 -12.69
CA THR A 38 13.76 37.48 -13.70
C THR A 38 13.04 37.71 -15.01
N PRO A 39 13.78 38.06 -16.06
CA PRO A 39 13.19 38.15 -17.37
C PRO A 39 12.54 36.80 -17.72
N LEU A 40 11.33 36.87 -18.24
CA LEU A 40 10.61 35.81 -18.95
C LEU A 40 11.42 35.34 -20.18
N HIS A 41 12.61 34.78 -19.97
CA HIS A 41 13.46 34.28 -21.05
C HIS A 41 13.16 32.81 -21.35
N LYS A 42 12.70 32.03 -20.35
CA LYS A 42 12.39 30.61 -20.56
C LYS A 42 11.00 30.32 -21.13
N THR A 43 10.02 31.21 -20.96
CA THR A 43 8.70 31.06 -21.62
C THR A 43 8.72 31.55 -23.07
N LYS A 44 9.58 32.52 -23.41
CA LYS A 44 9.82 32.94 -24.80
C LYS A 44 10.54 31.87 -25.61
N GLN A 45 11.49 31.14 -25.01
CA GLN A 45 12.22 30.08 -25.70
C GLN A 45 11.30 28.91 -26.10
N TYR A 46 10.44 28.44 -25.19
CA TYR A 46 9.49 27.36 -25.51
C TYR A 46 8.46 27.80 -26.56
N ASN A 47 7.95 29.03 -26.43
CA ASN A 47 7.03 29.59 -27.41
C ASN A 47 7.71 29.92 -28.75
N SER A 48 9.03 30.19 -28.79
CA SER A 48 9.75 30.40 -30.04
C SER A 48 10.09 29.07 -30.72
N THR A 49 10.48 28.03 -29.98
CA THR A 49 10.72 26.69 -30.56
C THR A 49 9.43 26.03 -31.03
N LEU A 50 8.32 26.18 -30.30
CA LEU A 50 7.00 25.71 -30.75
C LEU A 50 6.50 26.51 -31.97
N ARG A 51 6.77 27.82 -32.03
CA ARG A 51 6.52 28.65 -33.23
C ARG A 51 7.42 28.27 -34.39
N HIS A 52 8.66 27.84 -34.17
CA HIS A 52 9.52 27.33 -35.24
C HIS A 52 9.06 25.97 -35.77
N LEU A 53 8.53 25.09 -34.91
CA LEU A 53 7.86 23.85 -35.31
C LEU A 53 6.56 24.12 -36.10
N HIS A 54 5.72 25.07 -35.68
CA HIS A 54 4.56 25.51 -36.45
C HIS A 54 4.93 26.30 -37.73
N SER A 55 6.04 27.04 -37.73
CA SER A 55 6.51 27.84 -38.86
C SER A 55 7.07 26.98 -39.99
N LEU A 56 7.62 25.80 -39.69
CA LEU A 56 8.01 24.82 -40.70
C LEU A 56 6.81 24.15 -41.38
N ALA A 57 5.63 24.17 -40.74
CA ALA A 57 4.37 23.74 -41.34
C ALA A 57 3.64 24.87 -42.11
N GLY A 58 4.08 26.13 -41.97
CA GLY A 58 3.33 27.32 -42.40
C GLY A 58 4.04 28.24 -43.40
N ALA A 59 5.20 27.86 -43.95
CA ALA A 59 5.75 28.59 -45.09
C ALA A 59 4.86 28.31 -46.30
N ARG A 60 4.23 29.37 -46.84
CA ARG A 60 3.28 29.38 -47.96
C ARG A 60 3.94 28.85 -49.24
N THR A 61 4.16 27.55 -49.30
CA THR A 61 4.56 26.82 -50.50
C THR A 61 3.30 26.58 -51.34
N ARG A 62 3.36 26.83 -52.65
CA ARG A 62 2.32 26.33 -53.56
C ARG A 62 2.40 24.81 -53.49
N HIS A 63 1.60 24.18 -52.65
CA HIS A 63 1.60 22.73 -52.54
C HIS A 63 1.05 22.15 -53.85
N THR A 64 1.94 21.60 -54.67
CA THR A 64 1.55 20.68 -55.73
C THR A 64 0.78 19.52 -55.10
N GLN A 65 -0.17 18.92 -55.84
CA GLN A 65 -1.03 17.82 -55.34
C GLN A 65 -0.27 16.75 -54.50
N PRO A 66 0.95 16.28 -54.89
CA PRO A 66 1.70 15.32 -54.08
C PRO A 66 2.16 15.84 -52.71
N VAL A 67 2.52 17.12 -52.58
CA VAL A 67 3.02 17.67 -51.31
C VAL A 67 1.90 17.77 -50.27
N ARG A 68 0.64 17.97 -50.70
CA ARG A 68 -0.52 17.96 -49.80
C ARG A 68 -0.78 16.58 -49.22
N VAL A 69 -0.65 15.54 -50.05
CA VAL A 69 -0.81 14.14 -49.64
C VAL A 69 0.30 13.72 -48.67
N LEU A 70 1.55 14.07 -48.96
CA LEU A 70 2.69 13.82 -48.06
C LEU A 70 2.52 14.53 -46.70
N HIS A 71 2.06 15.77 -46.72
CA HIS A 71 1.79 16.52 -45.49
C HIS A 71 0.64 15.89 -44.68
N GLY A 72 -0.44 15.47 -45.34
CA GLY A 72 -1.53 14.74 -44.69
C GLY A 72 -1.06 13.42 -44.05
N MET A 73 -0.26 12.64 -44.78
CA MET A 73 0.31 11.39 -44.25
C MET A 73 1.23 11.65 -43.06
N TRP A 74 2.04 12.71 -43.12
CA TRP A 74 2.90 13.13 -42.02
C TRP A 74 2.11 13.55 -40.77
N TRP A 75 1.05 14.35 -40.94
CA TRP A 75 0.17 14.74 -39.84
C TRP A 75 -0.54 13.53 -39.23
N THR A 76 -1.04 12.62 -40.06
CA THR A 76 -1.65 11.37 -39.60
C THR A 76 -0.65 10.52 -38.81
N PHE A 77 0.60 10.40 -39.28
CA PHE A 77 1.65 9.69 -38.58
C PHE A 77 1.97 10.33 -37.22
N ALA A 78 2.12 11.66 -37.15
CA ALA A 78 2.37 12.38 -35.92
C ALA A 78 1.23 12.19 -34.90
N VAL A 79 -0.01 12.25 -35.37
CA VAL A 79 -1.21 12.03 -34.54
C VAL A 79 -1.25 10.60 -34.00
N ILE A 80 -1.00 9.58 -34.83
CA ILE A 80 -0.92 8.18 -34.39
C ILE A 80 0.18 7.98 -33.33
N LEU A 81 1.34 8.62 -33.51
CA LEU A 81 2.44 8.60 -32.55
C LEU A 81 2.02 9.18 -31.19
N ILE A 82 1.34 10.32 -31.19
CA ILE A 82 0.83 10.94 -29.96
C ILE A 82 -0.21 10.04 -29.28
N TYR A 83 -1.15 9.46 -30.04
CA TYR A 83 -2.18 8.57 -29.48
C TYR A 83 -1.59 7.29 -28.87
N THR A 84 -0.64 6.65 -29.55
CA THR A 84 0.01 5.42 -29.06
C THR A 84 0.91 5.67 -27.85
N TYR A 85 1.62 6.81 -27.83
CA TYR A 85 2.40 7.25 -26.68
C TYR A 85 1.49 7.58 -25.49
N THR A 86 0.40 8.31 -25.73
CA THR A 86 -0.60 8.63 -24.70
C THR A 86 -1.28 7.37 -24.19
N GLY A 87 -1.59 6.40 -25.05
CA GLY A 87 -2.18 5.12 -24.65
C GLY A 87 -1.26 4.28 -23.77
N THR A 88 0.03 4.20 -24.13
CA THR A 88 1.03 3.46 -23.33
C THR A 88 1.29 4.14 -21.98
N LEU A 89 1.30 5.48 -21.96
CA LEU A 89 1.45 6.26 -20.74
C LEU A 89 0.23 6.12 -19.81
N ILE A 90 -0.98 6.28 -20.37
CA ILE A 90 -2.24 6.07 -19.62
C ILE A 90 -2.25 4.65 -19.08
N ALA A 91 -1.90 3.63 -19.87
CA ALA A 91 -1.85 2.25 -19.40
C ALA A 91 -0.92 2.08 -18.20
N PHE A 92 0.21 2.78 -18.15
CA PHE A 92 1.09 2.75 -16.98
C PHE A 92 0.50 3.49 -15.77
N LEU A 93 -0.18 4.62 -15.97
CA LEU A 93 -0.79 5.43 -14.91
C LEU A 93 -2.07 4.80 -14.33
N THR A 94 -2.87 4.15 -15.16
CA THR A 94 -4.15 3.57 -14.78
C THR A 94 -4.02 2.16 -14.23
N VAL A 95 -2.90 1.47 -14.48
CA VAL A 95 -2.62 0.19 -13.84
C VAL A 95 -1.96 0.48 -12.50
N PRO A 96 -2.71 0.45 -11.37
CA PRO A 96 -2.07 0.46 -10.07
C PRO A 96 -1.18 -0.77 -9.98
N ARG A 97 0.15 -0.56 -9.97
CA ARG A 97 1.08 -1.64 -9.65
C ARG A 97 1.03 -1.86 -8.15
N LEU A 98 0.10 -2.71 -7.72
CA LEU A 98 0.17 -3.34 -6.42
C LEU A 98 1.40 -4.25 -6.47
N THR A 99 2.56 -3.73 -6.08
CA THR A 99 3.74 -4.55 -5.85
C THR A 99 3.42 -5.40 -4.63
N SER A 100 2.80 -6.57 -4.84
CA SER A 100 2.75 -7.59 -3.79
C SER A 100 4.20 -7.91 -3.45
N LEU A 101 4.62 -7.60 -2.22
CA LEU A 101 6.00 -7.86 -1.79
C LEU A 101 6.35 -9.35 -1.89
N ILE A 102 5.33 -10.22 -1.88
CA ILE A 102 5.45 -11.68 -1.88
C ILE A 102 4.36 -12.28 -2.79
N ASN A 103 4.74 -13.23 -3.64
CA ASN A 103 3.79 -14.01 -4.46
C ASN A 103 3.71 -15.48 -4.05
N SER A 104 4.67 -15.98 -3.28
CA SER A 104 4.71 -17.38 -2.82
C SER A 104 5.31 -17.51 -1.42
N LEU A 105 5.00 -18.63 -0.76
CA LEU A 105 5.61 -18.97 0.54
C LEU A 105 7.14 -19.14 0.42
N GLU A 106 7.63 -19.58 -0.73
CA GLU A 106 9.05 -19.73 -1.01
C GLU A 106 9.77 -18.37 -1.11
N GLU A 107 9.15 -17.40 -1.77
CA GLU A 107 9.65 -16.03 -1.84
C GLU A 107 9.70 -15.42 -0.43
N LEU A 108 8.67 -15.65 0.39
CA LEU A 108 8.63 -15.23 1.79
C LEU A 108 9.77 -15.84 2.62
N ALA A 109 10.05 -17.13 2.46
CA ALA A 109 11.09 -17.82 3.20
C ALA A 109 12.53 -17.41 2.79
N ASN A 110 12.70 -16.93 1.56
CA ASN A 110 14.01 -16.54 1.03
C ASN A 110 14.32 -15.05 1.24
N GLN A 111 13.31 -14.19 1.33
CA GLN A 111 13.50 -12.78 1.65
C GLN A 111 13.66 -12.53 3.16
N LYS A 112 14.21 -11.36 3.51
CA LYS A 112 14.37 -10.92 4.92
C LYS A 112 13.61 -9.63 5.26
N ASN A 113 12.88 -9.07 4.31
CA ASN A 113 12.24 -7.75 4.45
C ASN A 113 10.96 -7.79 5.27
N VAL A 114 10.25 -8.93 5.26
CA VAL A 114 8.95 -9.10 5.94
C VAL A 114 9.06 -10.30 6.86
N LEU A 115 8.76 -10.10 8.14
CA LEU A 115 8.68 -11.18 9.12
C LEU A 115 7.37 -11.93 8.95
N TRP A 116 7.25 -13.14 9.50
CA TRP A 116 6.02 -13.91 9.44
C TRP A 116 5.61 -14.47 10.80
N THR A 117 4.30 -14.63 10.98
CA THR A 117 3.69 -15.16 12.19
C THR A 117 2.53 -16.11 11.88
N TYR A 118 2.25 -17.03 12.79
CA TYR A 118 1.06 -17.87 12.79
C TYR A 118 0.59 -18.08 14.23
N ARG A 119 -0.64 -18.56 14.39
CA ARG A 119 -1.21 -18.80 15.71
C ARG A 119 -0.59 -20.02 16.39
N ALA A 120 -0.09 -19.82 17.61
CA ALA A 120 0.46 -20.88 18.45
C ALA A 120 -0.60 -21.95 18.79
N LYS A 121 -0.15 -23.18 19.04
CA LYS A 121 -0.94 -24.38 19.36
C LYS A 121 -1.94 -24.77 18.28
N THR A 122 -1.56 -24.58 17.01
CA THR A 122 -2.39 -24.95 15.86
C THR A 122 -1.69 -26.00 14.98
N ALA A 123 -2.45 -26.60 14.05
CA ALA A 123 -1.89 -27.55 13.08
C ALA A 123 -0.74 -26.95 12.25
N HIS A 124 -0.76 -25.63 12.01
CA HIS A 124 0.33 -24.91 11.36
C HIS A 124 1.65 -25.03 12.13
N GLU A 125 1.62 -24.90 13.45
CA GLU A 125 2.82 -25.04 14.29
C GLU A 125 3.43 -26.44 14.14
N THR A 126 2.60 -27.48 14.24
CA THR A 126 3.07 -28.85 14.06
C THR A 126 3.61 -29.09 12.64
N LEU A 127 2.94 -28.56 11.62
CA LEU A 127 3.33 -28.70 10.21
C LEU A 127 4.72 -28.08 9.93
N PHE A 128 4.94 -26.84 10.39
CA PHE A 128 6.22 -26.16 10.19
C PHE A 128 7.33 -26.71 11.10
N ALA A 129 6.96 -27.24 12.27
CA ALA A 129 7.92 -27.82 13.21
C ALA A 129 8.45 -29.20 12.77
N THR A 130 7.62 -30.03 12.13
CA THR A 130 7.98 -31.39 11.67
C THR A 130 8.48 -31.46 10.23
N ALA A 131 8.45 -30.34 9.48
CA ALA A 131 8.91 -30.29 8.10
C ALA A 131 10.38 -30.72 7.93
N GLU A 132 10.65 -31.56 6.93
CA GLU A 132 11.99 -32.07 6.62
C GLU A 132 12.90 -30.98 6.02
N PRO A 133 14.17 -30.85 6.46
CA PRO A 133 15.17 -30.01 5.79
C PRO A 133 15.58 -30.63 4.43
N PRO A 134 15.81 -29.86 3.35
CA PRO A 134 15.82 -28.40 3.23
C PRO A 134 14.54 -27.81 2.60
N SER A 135 13.35 -28.15 3.12
CA SER A 135 12.09 -27.61 2.60
C SER A 135 11.83 -26.14 2.96
N THR A 136 11.03 -25.45 2.16
CA THR A 136 10.51 -24.10 2.45
C THR A 136 9.77 -24.05 3.79
N TYR A 137 8.99 -25.09 4.11
CA TYR A 137 8.26 -25.24 5.36
C TYR A 137 9.18 -25.25 6.58
N ASN A 138 10.30 -25.95 6.47
CA ASN A 138 11.29 -26.02 7.52
C ASN A 138 11.93 -24.63 7.76
N LYS A 139 12.24 -23.86 6.71
CA LYS A 139 12.74 -22.47 6.85
C LYS A 139 11.75 -21.55 7.57
N ILE A 140 10.47 -21.64 7.22
CA ILE A 140 9.40 -20.87 7.86
C ILE A 140 9.32 -21.22 9.36
N GLY A 141 9.35 -22.52 9.69
CA GLY A 141 9.31 -22.98 11.08
C GLY A 141 10.57 -22.66 11.89
N GLN A 142 11.75 -22.65 11.26
CA GLN A 142 13.02 -22.33 11.93
C GLN A 142 13.02 -20.92 12.52
N LEU A 143 12.53 -19.91 11.78
CA LEU A 143 12.48 -18.53 12.28
C LEU A 143 11.69 -18.41 13.59
N LEU A 144 10.54 -19.09 13.69
CA LEU A 144 9.71 -19.03 14.91
C LEU A 144 10.17 -19.94 16.03
N LYS A 145 10.96 -20.99 15.71
CA LYS A 145 11.70 -21.75 16.72
C LYS A 145 12.78 -20.88 17.37
N ASP A 146 13.49 -20.09 16.57
CA ASP A 146 14.53 -19.18 17.06
C ASP A 146 13.94 -17.95 17.76
N ARG A 147 12.80 -17.45 17.26
CA ARG A 147 12.09 -16.25 17.72
C ARG A 147 10.64 -16.57 18.08
N PRO A 148 10.39 -17.16 19.27
CA PRO A 148 9.04 -17.48 19.72
C PRO A 148 8.21 -16.24 20.05
N ASP A 149 8.84 -15.07 20.19
CA ASP A 149 8.21 -13.76 20.37
C ASP A 149 7.35 -13.33 19.18
N LEU A 150 7.61 -13.89 17.99
CA LEU A 150 6.81 -13.61 16.80
C LEU A 150 5.49 -14.38 16.78
N LEU A 151 5.31 -15.43 17.58
CA LEU A 151 4.07 -16.22 17.61
C LEU A 151 2.93 -15.44 18.23
N VAL A 152 1.78 -15.44 17.56
CA VAL A 152 0.55 -14.84 18.09
C VAL A 152 -0.31 -15.87 18.80
N HIS A 153 -1.06 -15.44 19.81
CA HIS A 153 -1.96 -16.32 20.57
C HIS A 153 -3.40 -16.28 20.05
N THR A 154 -3.79 -15.14 19.47
CA THR A 154 -5.13 -14.92 18.92
C THR A 154 -5.09 -14.53 17.45
N ASP A 155 -6.15 -14.84 16.72
CA ASP A 155 -6.22 -14.50 15.29
C ASP A 155 -6.38 -12.98 15.07
N ASP A 156 -7.06 -12.28 15.98
CA ASP A 156 -7.18 -10.81 15.93
C ASP A 156 -5.82 -10.12 16.16
N GLU A 157 -4.96 -10.68 17.03
CA GLU A 157 -3.58 -10.21 17.19
C GLU A 157 -2.78 -10.38 15.89
N GLY A 158 -2.94 -11.52 15.20
CA GLY A 158 -2.35 -11.75 13.88
C GLY A 158 -2.78 -10.71 12.84
N ILE A 159 -4.08 -10.39 12.77
CA ILE A 159 -4.59 -9.34 11.89
C ILE A 159 -4.02 -7.96 12.27
N SER A 160 -3.98 -7.64 13.56
CA SER A 160 -3.41 -6.37 14.03
C SER A 160 -1.94 -6.23 13.67
N ALA A 161 -1.17 -7.34 13.71
CA ALA A 161 0.23 -7.37 13.30
C ALA A 161 0.40 -7.07 11.80
N VAL A 162 -0.45 -7.65 10.95
CA VAL A 162 -0.46 -7.36 9.50
C VAL A 162 -0.80 -5.90 9.22
N LEU A 163 -1.77 -5.34 9.94
CA LEU A 163 -2.19 -3.94 9.76
C LEU A 163 -1.09 -2.93 10.18
N ARG A 164 -0.12 -3.33 11.01
CA ARG A 164 1.07 -2.50 11.29
C ARG A 164 2.05 -2.43 10.11
N GLY A 165 2.00 -3.41 9.20
CA GLY A 165 2.74 -3.41 7.93
C GLY A 165 4.12 -4.06 7.94
N ASP A 166 4.54 -4.70 9.03
CA ASP A 166 5.87 -5.31 9.20
C ASP A 166 5.88 -6.85 9.14
N THR A 167 4.70 -7.46 9.28
CA THR A 167 4.57 -8.90 9.50
C THR A 167 3.51 -9.51 8.57
N ALA A 168 3.79 -10.68 8.01
CA ALA A 168 2.85 -11.52 7.29
C ALA A 168 2.20 -12.55 8.23
N PHE A 169 0.88 -12.69 8.18
CA PHE A 169 0.15 -13.67 8.97
C PHE A 169 -0.25 -14.89 8.12
N ILE A 170 0.18 -16.07 8.56
CA ILE A 170 -0.09 -17.34 7.87
C ILE A 170 -1.30 -18.02 8.53
N LYS A 171 -2.35 -18.24 7.74
CA LYS A 171 -3.64 -18.79 8.19
C LYS A 171 -4.40 -19.44 7.02
N GLU A 172 -5.48 -20.16 7.32
CA GLU A 172 -6.34 -20.78 6.31
C GLU A 172 -7.00 -19.74 5.41
N LYS A 173 -7.06 -20.01 4.10
CA LYS A 173 -7.67 -19.10 3.11
C LYS A 173 -9.09 -18.69 3.48
N SER A 174 -9.94 -19.64 3.87
CA SER A 174 -11.34 -19.36 4.23
C SER A 174 -11.45 -18.36 5.38
N TRP A 175 -10.53 -18.42 6.35
CA TRP A 175 -10.50 -17.46 7.46
C TRP A 175 -9.98 -16.09 7.04
N LEU A 176 -8.94 -16.05 6.20
CA LEU A 176 -8.37 -14.80 5.69
C LEU A 176 -9.39 -14.05 4.82
N ASP A 177 -10.08 -14.74 3.90
CA ASP A 177 -11.13 -14.15 3.06
C ASP A 177 -12.24 -13.54 3.95
N PHE A 178 -12.69 -14.27 4.98
CA PHE A 178 -13.67 -13.79 5.95
C PHE A 178 -13.18 -12.55 6.73
N ALA A 179 -11.94 -12.59 7.24
CA ALA A 179 -11.37 -11.49 8.02
C ALA A 179 -11.19 -10.22 7.17
N MET A 180 -10.75 -10.38 5.92
CA MET A 180 -10.61 -9.27 4.97
C MET A 180 -11.96 -8.66 4.60
N GLU A 181 -12.97 -9.49 4.33
CA GLU A 181 -14.33 -9.01 4.05
C GLU A 181 -14.92 -8.27 5.25
N ARG A 182 -14.77 -8.82 6.47
CA ARG A 182 -15.20 -8.17 7.71
C ARG A 182 -14.55 -6.80 7.89
N ASP A 183 -13.24 -6.68 7.67
CA ASP A 183 -12.52 -5.40 7.78
C ASP A 183 -12.98 -4.40 6.71
N TYR A 184 -13.18 -4.86 5.47
CA TYR A 184 -13.67 -4.02 4.39
C TYR A 184 -15.09 -3.53 4.65
N LEU A 185 -15.98 -4.38 5.18
CA LEU A 185 -17.34 -3.97 5.52
C LEU A 185 -17.35 -2.92 6.65
N ALA A 186 -16.46 -3.05 7.64
CA ALA A 186 -16.35 -2.12 8.75
C ALA A 186 -15.69 -0.78 8.39
N THR A 187 -14.60 -0.80 7.60
CA THR A 187 -13.78 0.39 7.32
C THR A 187 -14.00 0.98 5.93
N LYS A 188 -14.55 0.21 4.99
CA LYS A 188 -14.64 0.53 3.56
C LYS A 188 -13.29 0.80 2.89
N GLN A 189 -12.21 0.25 3.43
CA GLN A 189 -10.85 0.41 2.93
C GLN A 189 -10.20 -0.95 2.65
N CYS A 190 -9.42 -1.05 1.56
CA CYS A 190 -8.63 -2.24 1.24
C CYS A 190 -7.22 -2.10 1.83
N ARG A 191 -7.02 -2.58 3.07
CA ARG A 191 -5.75 -2.43 3.80
C ARG A 191 -4.90 -3.69 3.89
N MET A 192 -5.48 -4.83 3.53
CA MET A 192 -4.84 -6.14 3.56
C MET A 192 -4.83 -6.74 2.15
N ALA A 193 -3.84 -7.58 1.88
CA ALA A 193 -3.74 -8.34 0.65
C ALA A 193 -3.38 -9.78 0.98
N GLN A 194 -4.00 -10.71 0.24
CA GLN A 194 -3.70 -12.14 0.34
C GLN A 194 -2.82 -12.57 -0.84
N VAL A 195 -1.90 -13.48 -0.58
CA VAL A 195 -1.09 -14.16 -1.62
C VAL A 195 -1.96 -15.17 -2.37
N ASN A 196 -1.91 -15.16 -3.70
CA ASN A 196 -2.79 -15.99 -4.55
C ASN A 196 -2.44 -17.49 -4.52
N GLN A 197 -1.18 -17.84 -4.25
CA GLN A 197 -0.74 -19.24 -4.23
C GLN A 197 -1.12 -19.93 -2.92
N LEU A 198 -1.93 -20.99 -3.01
CA LEU A 198 -2.12 -21.93 -1.91
C LEU A 198 -0.88 -22.83 -1.79
N PHE A 199 -0.35 -22.95 -0.57
CA PHE A 199 0.83 -23.77 -0.30
C PHE A 199 0.48 -25.21 0.11
N PHE A 200 -0.69 -25.41 0.72
CA PHE A 200 -1.25 -26.74 0.99
C PHE A 200 -2.77 -26.72 0.91
N SER A 201 -3.35 -27.85 0.53
CA SER A 201 -4.81 -28.07 0.58
C SER A 201 -5.13 -28.83 1.86
N ALA A 202 -5.98 -28.26 2.71
CA ALA A 202 -6.53 -28.93 3.88
C ALA A 202 -8.05 -28.99 3.75
N GLY A 203 -8.60 -30.20 3.93
CA GLY A 203 -10.04 -30.40 4.01
C GLY A 203 -10.51 -30.25 5.46
N PHE A 204 -11.72 -29.72 5.63
CA PHE A 204 -12.41 -29.77 6.92
C PHE A 204 -13.17 -31.10 7.03
N GLY A 205 -13.10 -31.72 8.21
CA GLY A 205 -13.78 -32.98 8.49
C GLY A 205 -14.45 -32.94 9.87
N TRP A 206 -15.49 -33.75 10.02
CA TRP A 206 -16.17 -33.93 11.30
C TRP A 206 -15.44 -35.00 12.11
N ALA A 207 -15.09 -34.68 13.36
CA ALA A 207 -14.51 -35.64 14.28
C ALA A 207 -15.63 -36.34 15.05
N LEU A 208 -15.75 -37.66 14.85
CA LEU A 208 -16.67 -38.51 15.61
C LEU A 208 -15.89 -39.41 16.57
N GLN A 209 -16.57 -39.91 17.60
CA GLN A 209 -16.01 -40.92 18.49
C GLN A 209 -15.56 -42.14 17.68
N GLU A 210 -14.42 -42.70 18.07
CA GLU A 210 -13.88 -43.91 17.45
C GLU A 210 -14.94 -45.03 17.47
N ARG A 211 -15.19 -45.63 16.30
CA ARG A 211 -16.22 -46.68 16.07
C ARG A 211 -17.67 -46.25 16.30
N SER A 212 -18.02 -44.97 16.14
CA SER A 212 -19.42 -44.56 16.14
C SER A 212 -20.21 -45.14 14.95
N ILE A 213 -21.45 -45.56 15.18
CA ILE A 213 -22.37 -46.05 14.14
C ILE A 213 -22.71 -44.95 13.11
N PHE A 214 -22.57 -43.69 13.51
CA PHE A 214 -22.90 -42.53 12.69
C PHE A 214 -21.85 -42.26 11.61
N LEU A 215 -20.63 -42.80 11.73
CA LEU A 215 -19.57 -42.55 10.76
C LEU A 215 -19.97 -42.94 9.34
N GLN A 216 -20.65 -44.07 9.16
CA GLN A 216 -21.14 -44.50 7.84
C GLN A 216 -22.24 -43.59 7.30
N LEU A 217 -23.16 -43.14 8.18
CA LEU A 217 -24.23 -42.23 7.79
C LEU A 217 -23.63 -40.89 7.31
N PHE A 218 -22.73 -40.31 8.08
CA PHE A 218 -22.07 -39.05 7.73
C PHE A 218 -21.25 -39.15 6.44
N ASN A 219 -20.50 -40.24 6.24
CA ASN A 219 -19.70 -40.41 5.02
C ASN A 219 -20.57 -40.59 3.77
N ASN A 220 -21.72 -41.27 3.88
CA ASN A 220 -22.62 -41.48 2.75
C ASN A 220 -23.39 -40.21 2.36
N ASP A 221 -23.79 -39.40 3.34
CA ASP A 221 -24.62 -38.22 3.09
C ASP A 221 -23.80 -36.98 2.69
N ILE A 222 -22.49 -36.95 2.96
CA ILE A 222 -21.61 -35.80 2.72
C ILE A 222 -20.70 -36.00 1.48
N SER A 223 -20.62 -37.22 0.94
CA SER A 223 -19.90 -37.53 -0.31
C SER A 223 -20.65 -37.08 -1.56
#